data_AF-A0A9K3J0J4-F1
#
_entry.id   AF-A0A9K3J0J4-F1
#
_cell.length_a   1.000
_cell.length_b   1.000
_cell.length_c   1.000
_cell.angle_alpha   90.00
_cell.angle_beta   90.00
_cell.angle_gamma   90.00
#
_symmetry.space_group_name_H-M   'P 1'
#
loop_
_entity.id
_entity.type
_entity.pdbx_description
1 polymer ?
#
loop_
_entity_poly.entity_id
_entity_poly.type
_entity_poly.pdbx_seq_one_letter_code
_entity_poly.pdbx_strand_id
1 'polypeptide(L)'
;MCLGRWAAFAKRVEKNNRNKKELSVEDAAMMIQITFRVYLIRRSQALRALHELAIAKGKLKELKALFKNPTYHGRLAHDEEERQKFSERIIVLLLTVDATEDANIQVRVAKRQMVDELEAMQEVVNPHPGRDESLSLRTFDIRDGVTQKKMGARVAQVIRMLEYADGSETFG
;
A
#
# COMPACT_ATOMS: atom_id res chain seq x y z
N MET A 1 21.25 2.04 -47.96
CA MET A 1 21.50 2.75 -46.68
C MET A 1 21.68 1.84 -45.43
N CYS A 2 21.65 0.50 -45.54
CA CYS A 2 21.71 -0.37 -44.35
C CYS A 2 23.13 -0.84 -43.93
N LEU A 3 24.11 -0.83 -44.83
CA LEU A 3 25.48 -1.30 -44.54
C LEU A 3 26.27 -0.38 -43.61
N GLY A 4 26.10 0.94 -43.73
CA GLY A 4 26.84 1.92 -42.93
C GLY A 4 26.49 1.92 -41.43
N ARG A 5 25.23 1.59 -41.09
CA ARG A 5 24.79 1.48 -39.68
C ARG A 5 25.33 0.23 -38.99
N TRP A 6 25.45 -0.88 -39.71
CA TRP A 6 26.01 -2.11 -39.16
C TRP A 6 27.52 -2.00 -38.92
N ALA A 7 28.25 -1.40 -39.87
CA ALA A 7 29.67 -1.12 -39.69
C ALA A 7 29.95 -0.17 -38.50
N ALA A 8 29.12 0.87 -38.34
CA ALA A 8 29.23 1.78 -37.19
C ALA A 8 28.91 1.10 -35.85
N PHE A 9 27.93 0.19 -35.84
CA PHE A 9 27.59 -0.59 -34.66
C PHE A 9 28.69 -1.60 -34.30
N ALA A 10 29.23 -2.33 -35.28
CA ALA A 10 30.34 -3.25 -35.10
C ALA A 10 31.59 -2.55 -34.55
N LYS A 11 31.95 -1.39 -35.12
CA LYS A 11 33.08 -0.57 -34.65
C LYS A 11 32.89 -0.05 -33.22
N ARG A 12 31.64 0.23 -32.82
CA ARG A 12 31.29 0.62 -31.44
C ARG A 12 31.40 -0.56 -30.47
N VAL A 13 30.96 -1.76 -30.86
CA VAL A 13 31.09 -2.99 -30.07
C VAL A 13 32.56 -3.37 -29.88
N GLU A 14 33.38 -3.30 -30.94
CA GLU A 14 34.83 -3.54 -30.85
C GLU A 14 35.54 -2.55 -29.92
N LYS A 15 35.23 -1.25 -30.02
CA LYS A 15 35.80 -0.23 -29.12
C LYS A 15 35.43 -0.49 -27.66
N ASN A 16 34.23 -1.00 -27.40
CA ASN A 16 33.80 -1.36 -26.05
C ASN A 16 34.49 -2.63 -25.52
N ASN A 17 34.81 -3.59 -26.40
CA ASN A 17 35.54 -4.80 -26.03
C ASN A 17 37.03 -4.53 -25.74
N ARG A 18 37.67 -3.57 -26.43
CA ARG A 18 39.08 -3.20 -26.18
C ARG A 18 39.32 -2.62 -24.77
N ASN A 19 38.27 -2.12 -24.12
CA ASN A 19 38.32 -1.58 -22.76
C ASN A 19 37.83 -2.57 -21.69
N LYS A 20 37.43 -3.79 -22.07
CA LYS A 20 37.10 -4.84 -21.11
C LYS A 20 38.39 -5.43 -20.58
N LYS A 21 38.71 -5.14 -19.32
CA LYS A 21 39.72 -5.90 -18.58
C LYS A 21 39.29 -7.37 -18.65
N GLU A 22 40.14 -8.24 -19.19
CA GLU A 22 39.98 -9.68 -19.05
C GLU A 22 39.95 -9.96 -17.54
N LEU A 23 38.78 -10.38 -17.05
CA LEU A 23 38.62 -10.75 -15.66
C LEU A 23 39.50 -11.97 -15.42
N SER A 24 40.19 -12.01 -14.28
CA SER A 24 40.79 -13.26 -13.81
C SER A 24 39.74 -14.36 -13.85
N VAL A 25 40.14 -15.59 -14.17
CA VAL A 25 39.22 -16.74 -14.18
C VAL A 25 38.49 -16.87 -12.85
N GLU A 26 39.17 -16.55 -11.74
CA GLU A 26 38.63 -16.54 -10.39
C GLU A 26 37.58 -15.43 -10.20
N ASP A 27 37.85 -14.21 -10.67
CA ASP A 27 36.92 -13.09 -10.61
C ASP A 27 35.68 -13.34 -11.49
N ALA A 28 35.88 -13.91 -12.68
CA ALA A 28 34.79 -14.28 -13.58
C ALA A 28 33.89 -15.37 -12.94
N ALA A 29 34.51 -16.41 -12.37
CA ALA A 29 33.79 -17.46 -11.66
C ALA A 29 33.01 -16.90 -10.45
N MET A 30 33.63 -16.01 -9.67
CA MET A 30 33.00 -15.34 -8.54
C MET A 30 31.81 -14.48 -8.99
N MET A 31 31.95 -13.69 -10.05
CA MET A 31 30.86 -12.88 -10.62
C MET A 31 29.68 -13.74 -11.09
N ILE A 32 29.96 -14.87 -11.75
CA ILE A 32 28.92 -15.82 -12.17
C ILE A 32 28.19 -16.39 -10.94
N GLN A 33 28.93 -16.82 -9.91
CA GLN A 33 28.35 -17.39 -8.70
C GLN A 33 27.49 -16.38 -7.93
N ILE A 34 27.99 -15.16 -7.73
CA ILE A 34 27.24 -14.09 -7.03
C ILE A 34 25.98 -13.76 -7.81
N THR A 35 26.08 -13.57 -9.12
CA THR A 35 24.93 -13.27 -9.99
C THR A 35 23.89 -14.38 -9.94
N PHE A 36 24.32 -15.64 -9.99
CA PHE A 36 23.45 -16.79 -9.89
C PHE A 36 22.74 -16.87 -8.52
N ARG A 37 23.44 -16.62 -7.41
CA ARG A 37 22.83 -16.55 -6.08
C ARG A 37 21.78 -15.44 -5.98
N VAL A 38 22.08 -14.26 -6.51
CA VAL A 38 21.12 -13.14 -6.56
C VAL A 38 19.90 -13.52 -7.39
N TYR A 39 20.08 -14.18 -8.53
CA TYR A 39 18.96 -14.68 -9.34
C TYR A 39 18.08 -15.67 -8.56
N LEU A 40 18.67 -16.64 -7.87
CA LEU A 40 17.91 -17.62 -7.08
C LEU A 40 17.10 -16.96 -5.96
N ILE A 41 17.67 -15.96 -5.28
CA ILE A 41 16.98 -15.19 -4.24
C ILE A 41 15.78 -14.45 -4.82
N ARG A 42 15.97 -13.72 -5.93
CA ARG A 42 14.88 -12.98 -6.59
C ARG A 42 13.77 -13.91 -7.07
N ARG A 43 14.13 -15.06 -7.62
CA ARG A 43 13.17 -16.07 -8.08
C ARG A 43 12.37 -16.65 -6.93
N SER A 44 13.01 -16.99 -5.81
CA SER A 44 12.31 -17.56 -4.66
C SER A 44 11.39 -16.54 -3.98
N GLN A 45 11.82 -15.27 -3.88
CA GLN A 45 10.98 -14.17 -3.42
C GLN A 45 9.74 -13.97 -4.30
N ALA A 46 9.91 -13.93 -5.62
CA ALA A 46 8.79 -13.77 -6.54
C ALA A 46 7.77 -14.92 -6.43
N LEU A 47 8.24 -16.16 -6.27
CA LEU A 47 7.35 -17.31 -6.09
C LEU A 47 6.61 -17.26 -4.74
N ARG A 48 7.28 -16.84 -3.67
CA ARG A 48 6.67 -16.68 -2.35
C ARG A 48 5.56 -15.62 -2.38
N ALA A 49 5.84 -14.45 -2.94
CA ALA A 49 4.86 -13.38 -3.09
C ALA A 49 3.65 -13.80 -3.95
N LEU A 50 3.87 -14.54 -5.04
CA LEU A 50 2.77 -15.08 -5.85
C LEU A 50 1.92 -16.10 -5.07
N HIS A 51 2.53 -16.91 -4.22
CA HIS A 51 1.81 -17.86 -3.38
C HIS A 51 0.95 -17.14 -2.32
N GLU A 52 1.49 -16.12 -1.66
CA GLU A 52 0.74 -15.27 -0.72
C GLU A 52 -0.46 -14.60 -1.41
N LEU A 53 -0.26 -14.02 -2.60
CA LEU A 53 -1.35 -13.46 -3.40
C LEU A 53 -2.37 -14.51 -3.81
N ALA A 54 -1.97 -15.75 -4.09
CA ALA A 54 -2.90 -16.82 -4.44
C ALA A 54 -3.84 -17.17 -3.28
N ILE A 55 -3.32 -17.22 -2.05
CA ILE A 55 -4.12 -17.42 -0.83
C ILE A 55 -5.10 -16.25 -0.65
N ALA A 56 -4.60 -15.02 -0.74
CA ALA A 56 -5.43 -13.82 -0.61
C ALA A 56 -6.50 -13.76 -1.72
N LYS A 57 -6.19 -14.19 -2.94
CA LYS A 57 -7.15 -14.30 -4.06
C LYS A 57 -8.23 -15.34 -3.79
N GLY A 58 -7.90 -16.41 -3.08
CA GLY A 58 -8.90 -17.37 -2.57
C GLY A 58 -9.90 -16.68 -1.62
N LYS A 59 -9.39 -15.90 -0.66
CA LYS A 59 -10.24 -15.13 0.28
C LYS A 59 -11.08 -14.06 -0.41
N LEU A 60 -10.54 -13.38 -1.41
CA LEU A 60 -11.30 -12.45 -2.24
C LEU A 60 -12.47 -13.14 -2.94
N LYS A 61 -12.27 -14.34 -3.49
CA LYS A 61 -13.35 -15.12 -4.12
C LYS A 61 -14.45 -15.51 -3.13
N GLU A 62 -14.08 -15.92 -1.91
CA GLU A 62 -15.03 -16.21 -0.83
C GLU A 62 -15.87 -14.96 -0.49
N LEU A 63 -15.21 -13.81 -0.30
CA LEU A 63 -15.91 -12.54 -0.03
C LEU A 63 -16.84 -12.13 -1.16
N LYS A 64 -16.41 -12.28 -2.42
CA LYS A 64 -17.24 -11.99 -3.59
C LYS A 64 -18.47 -12.88 -3.65
N ALA A 65 -18.34 -14.15 -3.30
CA ALA A 65 -19.47 -15.07 -3.25
C ALA A 65 -20.49 -14.65 -2.18
N LEU A 66 -20.02 -14.23 -1.00
CA LEU A 66 -20.88 -13.67 0.05
C LEU A 66 -21.56 -12.37 -0.40
N PHE A 67 -20.81 -11.45 -1.00
CA PHE A 67 -21.31 -10.16 -1.45
C PHE A 67 -22.40 -10.28 -2.51
N LYS A 68 -22.26 -11.24 -3.44
CA LYS A 68 -23.25 -11.52 -4.49
C LYS A 68 -24.47 -12.30 -3.99
N ASN A 69 -24.45 -12.81 -2.76
CA ASN A 69 -25.59 -13.55 -2.22
C ASN A 69 -26.70 -12.57 -1.84
N PRO A 70 -27.90 -12.67 -2.43
CA PRO A 70 -28.98 -11.70 -2.20
C PRO A 70 -29.45 -11.69 -0.74
N THR A 71 -29.46 -12.84 -0.06
CA THR A 71 -29.85 -12.92 1.36
C THR A 71 -28.84 -12.24 2.27
N TYR A 72 -27.56 -12.30 1.92
CA TYR A 72 -26.50 -11.64 2.69
C TYR A 72 -26.46 -10.14 2.38
N HIS A 73 -26.66 -9.75 1.12
CA HIS A 73 -26.78 -8.36 0.71
C HIS A 73 -27.95 -7.65 1.43
N GLY A 74 -29.07 -8.33 1.62
CA GLY A 74 -30.17 -7.81 2.45
C GLY A 74 -29.74 -7.53 3.89
N ARG A 75 -28.95 -8.43 4.51
CA ARG A 75 -28.41 -8.21 5.87
C ARG A 75 -27.43 -7.05 5.93
N LEU A 76 -26.52 -6.94 4.96
CA LEU A 76 -25.58 -5.81 4.89
C LEU A 76 -26.27 -4.44 4.81
N ALA A 77 -27.48 -4.37 4.26
CA ALA A 77 -28.24 -3.13 4.14
C ALA A 77 -28.96 -2.72 5.44
N HIS A 78 -29.32 -3.68 6.30
CA HIS A 78 -30.17 -3.44 7.48
C HIS A 78 -29.42 -3.59 8.82
N ASP A 79 -28.35 -4.37 8.84
CA ASP A 79 -27.58 -4.69 10.04
C ASP A 79 -26.21 -4.00 9.98
N GLU A 80 -26.04 -2.98 10.82
CA GLU A 80 -24.81 -2.22 10.95
C GLU A 80 -23.63 -3.07 11.42
N GLU A 81 -23.88 -4.03 12.32
CA GLU A 81 -22.81 -4.88 12.84
C GLU A 81 -22.30 -5.83 11.76
N GLU A 82 -23.19 -6.42 10.98
CA GLU A 82 -22.81 -7.28 9.86
C GLU A 82 -22.10 -6.49 8.76
N ARG A 83 -22.55 -5.26 8.49
CA ARG A 83 -21.88 -4.34 7.56
C ARG A 83 -20.46 -4.00 8.02
N GLN A 84 -20.30 -3.68 9.30
CA GLN A 84 -19.01 -3.39 9.90
C GLN A 84 -18.08 -4.61 9.87
N LYS A 85 -18.56 -5.80 10.25
CA LYS A 85 -17.78 -7.05 10.16
C LYS A 85 -17.34 -7.34 8.72
N PHE A 86 -18.18 -7.05 7.73
CA PHE A 86 -17.84 -7.26 6.33
C PHE A 86 -16.78 -6.26 5.85
N SER A 87 -16.92 -4.98 6.22
CA SER A 87 -15.92 -3.93 6.01
C SER A 87 -14.57 -4.31 6.63
N GLU A 88 -14.55 -4.81 7.87
CA GLU A 88 -13.33 -5.29 8.53
C GLU A 88 -12.66 -6.44 7.77
N ARG A 89 -13.45 -7.39 7.25
CA ARG A 89 -12.91 -8.49 6.42
C ARG A 89 -12.26 -7.96 5.14
N ILE A 90 -12.83 -6.94 4.50
CA ILE A 90 -12.25 -6.29 3.33
C ILE A 90 -10.95 -5.58 3.71
N ILE A 91 -10.96 -4.77 4.78
CA ILE A 91 -9.78 -4.01 5.25
C ILE A 91 -8.64 -4.97 5.64
N VAL A 92 -8.92 -6.05 6.37
CA VAL A 92 -7.90 -7.05 6.74
C VAL A 92 -7.28 -7.67 5.50
N LEU A 93 -8.08 -7.99 4.49
CA LEU A 93 -7.57 -8.55 3.24
C LEU A 93 -6.75 -7.52 2.44
N LEU A 94 -7.17 -6.24 2.42
CA LEU A 94 -6.38 -5.16 1.84
C LEU A 94 -5.02 -5.02 2.51
N LEU A 95 -4.97 -5.02 3.84
CA LEU A 95 -3.71 -4.97 4.61
C LEU A 95 -2.82 -6.19 4.32
N THR A 96 -3.41 -7.38 4.20
CA THR A 96 -2.68 -8.61 3.87
C THR A 96 -2.06 -8.53 2.47
N VAL A 97 -2.82 -8.04 1.50
CA VAL A 97 -2.36 -7.83 0.12
C VAL A 97 -1.32 -6.71 0.06
N ASP A 98 -1.45 -5.68 0.88
CA ASP A 98 -0.48 -4.59 0.93
C ASP A 98 0.87 -5.02 1.52
N ALA A 99 0.83 -5.86 2.55
CA ALA A 99 2.02 -6.43 3.17
C ALA A 99 2.81 -7.38 2.26
N THR A 100 2.24 -7.84 1.14
CA THR A 100 2.95 -8.70 0.18
C THR A 100 4.07 -7.94 -0.53
N GLU A 101 5.27 -8.52 -0.60
CA GLU A 101 6.46 -7.93 -1.22
C GLU A 101 6.31 -7.71 -2.74
N ASP A 102 6.74 -6.54 -3.24
CA ASP A 102 6.73 -6.19 -4.67
C ASP A 102 7.90 -6.81 -5.46
N ALA A 103 8.03 -8.14 -5.40
CA ALA A 103 9.17 -8.90 -5.92
C ALA A 103 9.27 -8.97 -7.46
N ASN A 104 8.15 -8.82 -8.18
CA ASN A 104 8.11 -8.84 -9.66
C ASN A 104 6.89 -8.08 -10.21
N ILE A 105 6.92 -7.69 -11.48
CA ILE A 105 5.84 -7.01 -12.21
C ILE A 105 4.53 -7.79 -12.12
N GLN A 106 4.57 -9.13 -12.22
CA GLN A 106 3.38 -9.97 -12.10
C GLN A 106 2.70 -9.85 -10.73
N VAL A 107 3.50 -9.77 -9.66
CA VAL A 107 3.00 -9.57 -8.29
C VAL A 107 2.33 -8.20 -8.18
N ARG A 108 2.98 -7.15 -8.70
CA ARG A 108 2.43 -5.78 -8.70
C ARG A 108 1.09 -5.68 -9.44
N VAL A 109 0.99 -6.31 -10.61
CA VAL A 109 -0.25 -6.31 -11.40
C VAL A 109 -1.35 -7.07 -10.67
N ALA A 110 -1.05 -8.26 -10.13
CA ALA A 110 -2.03 -9.05 -9.40
C ALA A 110 -2.50 -8.36 -8.11
N LYS A 111 -1.56 -7.76 -7.36
CA LYS A 111 -1.83 -6.92 -6.17
C LYS A 111 -2.80 -5.79 -6.53
N ARG A 112 -2.50 -5.02 -7.58
CA ARG A 112 -3.34 -3.91 -8.02
C ARG A 112 -4.75 -4.36 -8.39
N GLN A 113 -4.89 -5.43 -9.17
CA GLN A 113 -6.21 -5.98 -9.53
C GLN A 113 -7.04 -6.38 -8.32
N MET A 114 -6.41 -6.95 -7.29
CA MET A 114 -7.11 -7.34 -6.07
C MET A 114 -7.49 -6.14 -5.21
N VAL A 115 -6.61 -5.14 -5.11
CA VAL A 115 -6.87 -3.88 -4.39
C VAL A 115 -8.03 -3.13 -5.06
N ASP A 116 -7.97 -2.93 -6.37
CA ASP A 116 -9.02 -2.24 -7.14
C ASP A 116 -10.40 -2.90 -6.90
N GLU A 117 -10.44 -4.23 -6.86
CA GLU A 117 -11.68 -4.98 -6.62
C GLU A 117 -12.17 -4.89 -5.17
N LEU A 118 -11.27 -4.96 -4.19
CA LEU A 118 -11.61 -4.81 -2.77
C LEU A 118 -12.09 -3.40 -2.44
N GLU A 119 -11.44 -2.37 -3.02
CA GLU A 119 -11.87 -0.98 -2.88
C GLU A 119 -13.24 -0.74 -3.50
N ALA A 120 -13.53 -1.33 -4.67
CA ALA A 120 -14.85 -1.27 -5.28
C ALA A 120 -15.93 -1.92 -4.39
N MET A 121 -15.63 -3.06 -3.76
CA MET A 121 -16.55 -3.69 -2.80
C MET A 121 -16.75 -2.82 -1.56
N GLN A 122 -15.68 -2.20 -1.05
CA GLN A 122 -15.73 -1.32 0.11
C GLN A 122 -16.59 -0.09 -0.14
N GLU A 123 -16.52 0.50 -1.34
CA GLU A 123 -17.32 1.67 -1.72
C GLU A 123 -18.82 1.37 -1.68
N VAL A 124 -19.23 0.15 -2.02
CA VAL A 124 -20.64 -0.24 -1.96
C VAL A 124 -21.10 -0.54 -0.53
N VAL A 125 -20.24 -1.16 0.28
CA VAL A 125 -20.57 -1.55 1.68
C VAL A 125 -20.52 -0.35 2.62
N ASN A 126 -19.56 0.54 2.40
CA ASN A 126 -19.37 1.76 3.17
C ASN A 126 -19.18 2.93 2.21
N PRO A 127 -20.27 3.42 1.61
CA PRO A 127 -20.21 4.58 0.73
C PRO A 127 -19.73 5.77 1.54
N HIS A 128 -18.55 6.28 1.23
CA HIS A 128 -18.02 7.44 1.92
C HIS A 128 -18.84 8.65 1.47
N PRO A 129 -19.49 9.41 2.38
CA PRO A 129 -20.17 10.64 2.01
C PRO A 129 -19.11 11.69 1.68
N GLY A 130 -18.58 11.67 0.44
CA GLY A 130 -17.59 12.65 -0.03
C GLY A 130 -16.58 12.18 -1.09
N ARG A 131 -16.69 10.99 -1.67
CA ARG A 131 -15.78 10.55 -2.76
C ARG A 131 -16.23 11.08 -4.14
N ASP A 132 -16.20 12.40 -4.29
CA ASP A 132 -15.98 13.00 -5.61
C ASP A 132 -14.46 13.00 -5.87
N GLU A 133 -14.05 12.41 -6.98
CA GLU A 133 -12.77 12.57 -7.69
C GLU A 133 -11.63 13.34 -6.98
N SER A 134 -10.96 12.74 -5.99
CA SER A 134 -9.60 13.19 -5.66
C SER A 134 -8.75 12.05 -5.08
N LEU A 135 -8.12 11.30 -5.97
CA LEU A 135 -6.89 10.59 -5.66
C LEU A 135 -5.78 11.63 -5.42
N SER A 136 -5.70 12.17 -4.20
CA SER A 136 -4.53 12.93 -3.75
C SER A 136 -4.20 12.52 -2.33
N LEU A 137 -3.21 11.63 -2.24
CA LEU A 137 -2.28 11.39 -1.13
C LEU A 137 -2.56 12.10 0.20
N ARG A 138 -2.54 11.30 1.28
CA ARG A 138 -2.23 11.74 2.66
C ARG A 138 -3.25 12.69 3.30
N THR A 139 -4.26 12.09 3.93
CA THR A 139 -4.60 12.43 5.31
C THR A 139 -5.17 11.17 5.96
N PHE A 140 -4.37 10.56 6.83
CA PHE A 140 -4.86 9.75 7.93
C PHE A 140 -5.89 10.61 8.68
N ASP A 141 -7.13 10.18 8.77
CA ASP A 141 -8.12 10.82 9.65
C ASP A 141 -7.68 10.61 11.11
N ILE A 142 -6.87 11.54 11.60
CA ILE A 142 -6.79 11.82 13.03
C ILE A 142 -8.12 12.47 13.37
N ARG A 143 -9.06 11.65 13.84
CA ARG A 143 -10.26 12.12 14.52
C ARG A 143 -9.84 12.81 15.82
N ASP A 144 -9.54 14.11 15.77
CA ASP A 144 -9.58 14.96 16.97
C ASP A 144 -9.73 16.47 16.70
N GLY A 145 -10.73 16.87 15.91
CA GLY A 145 -11.06 18.30 15.71
C GLY A 145 -12.17 18.84 16.63
N VAL A 146 -13.04 17.97 17.15
CA VAL A 146 -14.25 18.39 17.87
C VAL A 146 -14.00 18.59 19.37
N THR A 147 -12.94 17.99 19.92
CA THR A 147 -12.61 18.07 21.35
C THR A 147 -11.82 19.33 21.70
N GLN A 148 -11.00 19.86 20.79
CA GLN A 148 -10.15 21.04 21.03
C GLN A 148 -10.97 22.33 21.26
N LYS A 149 -12.08 22.54 20.54
CA LYS A 149 -12.91 23.75 20.72
C LYS A 149 -13.59 23.78 22.09
N LYS A 150 -13.97 22.62 22.62
CA LYS A 150 -14.56 22.49 23.96
C LYS A 150 -13.51 22.61 25.06
N MET A 151 -12.31 22.06 24.84
CA MET A 151 -11.20 22.19 25.80
C MET A 151 -10.70 23.63 25.88
N GLY A 152 -10.51 24.31 24.74
CA GLY A 152 -10.06 25.70 24.69
C GLY A 152 -11.01 26.67 25.40
N ALA A 153 -12.32 26.47 25.30
CA ALA A 153 -13.31 27.28 26.02
C ALA A 153 -13.24 27.06 27.55
N ARG A 154 -13.01 25.82 28.00
CA ARG A 154 -12.82 25.51 29.43
C ARG A 154 -11.50 26.04 29.96
N VAL A 155 -10.41 25.91 29.20
CA VAL A 155 -9.10 26.44 29.59
C VAL A 155 -9.14 27.97 29.68
N ALA A 156 -9.79 28.66 28.73
CA ALA A 156 -10.00 30.10 28.81
C ALA A 156 -10.86 30.52 30.02
N GLN A 157 -11.82 29.68 30.43
CA GLN A 157 -12.59 29.92 31.64
C GLN A 157 -11.74 29.76 32.91
N VAL A 158 -10.89 28.73 32.98
CA VAL A 158 -9.99 28.49 34.13
C VAL A 158 -8.93 29.58 34.24
N ILE A 159 -8.34 30.02 33.12
CA ILE A 159 -7.35 31.11 33.10
C ILE A 159 -7.99 32.41 33.62
N ARG A 160 -9.20 32.76 33.16
CA ARG A 160 -9.92 33.92 33.71
C ARG A 160 -10.17 33.78 35.21
N MET A 161 -10.58 32.60 35.68
CA MET A 161 -10.81 32.37 37.11
C MET A 161 -9.53 32.49 37.96
N LEU A 162 -8.36 32.13 37.41
CA LEU A 162 -7.08 32.28 38.08
C LEU A 162 -6.59 33.75 38.08
N GLU A 163 -6.77 34.47 36.97
CA GLU A 163 -6.40 35.90 36.86
C GLU A 163 -7.20 36.78 37.83
N TYR A 164 -8.46 36.42 38.16
CA TYR A 164 -9.24 37.11 39.19
C TYR A 164 -8.85 36.71 40.62
N ALA A 165 -8.22 35.55 40.82
CA ALA A 165 -7.76 35.10 42.14
C ALA A 165 -6.41 35.71 42.52
N ASP A 166 -5.50 35.88 41.56
CA ASP A 166 -4.20 36.54 41.75
C ASP A 166 -4.29 38.07 41.88
N GLY A 167 -5.48 38.65 41.61
CA GLY A 167 -5.75 40.09 41.79
C GLY A 167 -6.25 40.49 43.18
N SER A 168 -6.40 39.55 44.12
CA SER A 168 -6.95 39.83 45.46
C SER A 168 -6.08 39.37 46.64
N GLU A 169 -4.80 39.07 46.43
CA GLU A 169 -3.83 38.85 47.52
C GLU A 169 -2.57 39.71 47.34
N THR A 170 -2.74 41.03 47.45
CA THR A 170 -1.71 41.88 48.05
C THR A 170 -2.32 42.51 49.30
N PHE A 171 -2.05 41.86 50.43
CA PHE A 171 -2.26 42.36 51.78
C PHE A 171 -1.58 43.73 51.96
N GLY A 172 -2.27 44.63 52.65
CA GLY A 172 -1.63 45.62 53.51
C GLY A 172 -1.09 44.98 54.78
#